data_AF-A0A7S0D0F2-F1
#
_entry.id   AF-A0A7S0D0F2-F1
#
_cell.length_a   1.000
_cell.length_b   1.000
_cell.length_c   1.000
_cell.angle_alpha   90.00
_cell.angle_beta   90.00
_cell.angle_gamma   90.00
#
_symmetry.space_group_name_H-M   'P 1'
#
loop_
_entity.id
_entity.type
_entity.pdbx_description
1 polymer ?
#
loop_
_entity_poly.entity_id
_entity_poly.type
_entity_poly.pdbx_seq_one_letter_code
_entity_poly.pdbx_strand_id
1 'polypeptide(L)'
;GGGPDWTSRHVGVYVDIAGPMLGIPKTIPSLLSGEMRDTAILGQLESVLGLGQNPLGGLVAGTLGTVATTFRTWGSLWAMLPRGGVDIWGADDALGAPDDVTRAPDETSAAEVFFRANETEEARDEKSARHFRAVRASPLRHFLSVREETEDEAAWDRDRDRDPDPNDGANDAGRVSEEARVEKLSEKLSVTASARLLFDRVGAEHPTNLREYRDVILGSDGVDAAKTKKNMSSATRFGDPLVSPLPRAPGLQIFCAYGVGKPTERAYHYVRRSGPASAERPYALDVKATRNAEDVDKGVALTDGDGSIPLVSLGYVCAEAWRARGAKFGKKNASDAFVTRLNPGGAVVKIREYPHRALGVWNGGLQEGPGSGDHVNIMGNHEMIRDVVEAVTGHGGEIEERVHSGVFELAANVERLREAREKKSQTR
;
A
#
# COMPACT_ATOMS: atom_id res chain seq x y z
N GLY A 1 -22.27 -16.73 18.21
CA GLY A 1 -21.23 -17.34 17.35
C GLY A 1 -21.11 -18.82 17.67
N GLY A 2 -20.37 -19.59 16.85
CA GLY A 2 -20.31 -21.07 16.90
C GLY A 2 -19.56 -21.71 18.08
N GLY A 3 -19.02 -20.92 19.01
CA GLY A 3 -18.22 -21.39 20.15
C GLY A 3 -16.70 -21.44 19.87
N PRO A 4 -15.87 -21.64 20.92
CA PRO A 4 -14.40 -21.55 20.81
C PRO A 4 -13.79 -22.63 19.90
N ASP A 5 -14.40 -23.81 19.83
CA ASP A 5 -13.88 -24.96 19.07
C ASP A 5 -14.52 -25.08 17.68
N TRP A 6 -15.29 -24.08 17.23
CA TRP A 6 -15.98 -24.15 15.95
C TRP A 6 -14.99 -24.23 14.78
N THR A 7 -14.01 -23.32 14.74
CA THR A 7 -13.01 -23.29 13.65
C THR A 7 -12.20 -24.58 13.62
N SER A 8 -11.77 -25.07 14.79
CA SER A 8 -11.00 -26.33 14.85
C SER A 8 -11.77 -27.55 14.35
N ARG A 9 -13.11 -27.52 14.36
CA ARG A 9 -13.96 -28.63 13.91
C ARG A 9 -14.42 -28.49 12.47
N HIS A 10 -14.49 -27.27 11.94
CA HIS A 10 -15.20 -26.98 10.69
C HIS A 10 -14.34 -26.30 9.61
N VAL A 11 -13.15 -25.81 9.95
CA VAL A 11 -12.27 -25.13 9.00
C VAL A 11 -10.91 -25.83 8.98
N GLY A 12 -10.64 -26.55 7.89
CA GLY A 12 -9.33 -27.18 7.67
C GLY A 12 -8.36 -26.27 6.92
N VAL A 13 -8.87 -25.44 6.02
CA VAL A 13 -8.06 -24.62 5.11
C VAL A 13 -8.66 -23.22 4.97
N TYR A 14 -7.79 -22.21 5.00
CA TYR A 14 -8.10 -20.83 4.69
C TYR A 14 -7.09 -20.32 3.66
N VAL A 15 -7.57 -19.88 2.50
CA VAL A 15 -6.73 -19.27 1.46
C VAL A 15 -7.07 -17.80 1.38
N ASP A 16 -6.10 -16.95 1.70
CA ASP A 16 -6.19 -15.50 1.58
C ASP A 16 -5.59 -15.08 0.24
N ILE A 17 -6.44 -14.67 -0.71
CA ILE A 17 -6.03 -14.30 -2.07
C ILE A 17 -5.98 -12.78 -2.15
N ALA A 18 -4.77 -12.23 -2.31
CA ALA A 18 -4.51 -10.80 -2.40
C ALA A 18 -5.16 -9.96 -1.27
N GLY A 19 -5.14 -10.49 -0.04
CA GLY A 19 -5.75 -9.85 1.12
C GLY A 19 -5.00 -8.59 1.59
N PRO A 20 -5.65 -7.41 1.72
CA PRO A 20 -5.04 -6.20 2.27
C PRO A 20 -4.99 -6.27 3.81
N MET A 21 -4.23 -7.20 4.37
CA MET A 21 -4.26 -7.50 5.80
C MET A 21 -3.93 -6.29 6.69
N LEU A 22 -3.09 -5.37 6.21
CA LEU A 22 -2.73 -4.14 6.94
C LEU A 22 -3.40 -2.88 6.35
N GLY A 23 -4.35 -3.04 5.43
CA GLY A 23 -4.97 -1.93 4.72
C GLY A 23 -4.20 -1.48 3.48
N ILE A 24 -4.74 -0.49 2.77
CA ILE A 24 -4.21 -0.06 1.47
C ILE A 24 -3.93 1.44 1.49
N PRO A 25 -2.73 1.92 1.06
CA PRO A 25 -2.40 3.34 1.08
C PRO A 25 -3.44 4.24 0.41
N LYS A 26 -4.01 3.79 -0.71
CA LYS A 26 -4.98 4.54 -1.53
C LYS A 26 -6.25 4.96 -0.80
N THR A 27 -6.59 4.34 0.32
CA THR A 27 -7.81 4.72 1.07
C THR A 27 -7.72 6.12 1.67
N ILE A 28 -6.52 6.55 2.11
CA ILE A 28 -6.33 7.91 2.66
C ILE A 28 -6.61 8.99 1.59
N PRO A 29 -5.93 9.00 0.43
CA PRO A 29 -6.19 9.99 -0.62
C PRO A 29 -7.63 9.90 -1.17
N SER A 30 -8.17 8.69 -1.34
CA SER A 30 -9.58 8.52 -1.77
C SER A 30 -10.57 9.16 -0.80
N LEU A 31 -10.39 9.00 0.51
CA LEU A 31 -11.27 9.63 1.49
C LEU A 31 -11.00 11.14 1.66
N LEU A 32 -9.75 11.57 1.47
CA LEU A 32 -9.32 12.96 1.64
C LEU A 32 -9.80 13.85 0.48
N SER A 33 -9.39 13.55 -0.76
CA SER A 33 -9.67 14.39 -1.94
C SER A 33 -10.53 13.73 -3.01
N GLY A 34 -10.84 12.43 -2.89
CA GLY A 34 -11.55 11.67 -3.92
C GLY A 34 -10.68 11.25 -5.10
N GLU A 35 -9.39 11.61 -5.08
CA GLU A 35 -8.44 11.31 -6.15
C GLU A 35 -7.72 9.99 -5.87
N MET A 36 -7.52 9.25 -6.95
CA MET A 36 -6.66 8.07 -7.08
C MET A 36 -5.72 8.33 -8.27
N ARG A 37 -4.53 7.71 -8.31
CA ARG A 37 -3.57 7.87 -9.41
C ARG A 37 -4.24 7.77 -10.78
N ASP A 38 -5.04 6.72 -10.98
CA ASP A 38 -5.75 6.45 -12.25
C ASP A 38 -6.76 7.54 -12.61
N THR A 39 -7.45 8.12 -11.62
CA THR A 39 -8.44 9.19 -11.84
C THR A 39 -7.82 10.58 -11.99
N ALA A 40 -6.70 10.83 -11.30
CA ALA A 40 -5.97 12.09 -11.36
C ALA A 40 -5.31 12.28 -12.75
N ILE A 41 -4.83 11.18 -13.34
CA ILE A 41 -4.27 11.16 -14.70
C ILE A 41 -5.35 11.46 -15.74
N LEU A 42 -6.56 10.92 -15.59
CA LEU A 42 -7.68 11.19 -16.50
C LEU A 42 -8.11 12.67 -16.43
N GLY A 43 -8.16 13.26 -15.23
CA GLY A 43 -8.45 14.69 -15.06
C GLY A 43 -7.41 15.59 -15.74
N GLN A 44 -6.13 15.19 -15.75
CA GLN A 44 -5.09 15.90 -16.50
C GLN A 44 -5.18 15.69 -18.02
N LEU A 45 -5.45 14.46 -18.47
CA LEU A 45 -5.58 14.15 -19.90
C LEU A 45 -6.71 14.98 -20.52
N GLU A 46 -7.82 15.19 -19.81
CA GLU A 46 -8.90 16.09 -20.22
C GLU A 46 -8.47 17.57 -20.23
N SER A 47 -7.64 17.99 -19.27
CA SER A 47 -7.11 19.37 -19.21
C SER A 47 -6.13 19.69 -20.33
N VAL A 48 -5.30 18.71 -20.74
CA VAL A 48 -4.29 18.85 -21.81
C VAL A 48 -4.93 18.73 -23.18
N LEU A 49 -5.96 17.90 -23.35
CA LEU A 49 -6.66 17.72 -24.62
C LEU A 49 -7.73 18.78 -24.91
N GLY A 50 -7.91 19.79 -24.04
CA GLY A 50 -8.87 20.88 -24.26
C GLY A 50 -10.34 20.44 -24.28
N LEU A 51 -10.66 19.21 -23.82
CA LEU A 51 -12.02 18.68 -23.80
C LEU A 51 -12.90 19.36 -22.73
N GLY A 52 -12.30 20.19 -21.87
CA GLY A 52 -12.98 21.04 -20.89
C GLY A 52 -13.76 22.23 -21.47
N GLN A 53 -13.72 22.47 -22.78
CA GLN A 53 -14.50 23.54 -23.44
C GLN A 53 -16.00 23.22 -23.61
N ASN A 54 -16.41 21.98 -23.34
CA ASN A 54 -17.82 21.60 -23.36
C ASN A 54 -18.46 21.83 -21.98
N PRO A 55 -19.78 22.10 -21.88
CA PRO A 55 -20.51 22.25 -20.61
C PRO A 55 -20.47 21.01 -19.69
N LEU A 56 -19.77 19.94 -20.10
CA LEU A 56 -19.40 18.77 -19.31
C LEU A 56 -18.10 18.97 -18.46
N GLY A 57 -17.29 20.00 -18.70
CA GLY A 57 -16.02 20.24 -17.99
C GLY A 57 -16.18 20.67 -16.52
N GLY A 58 -17.33 21.25 -16.17
CA GLY A 58 -17.74 21.49 -14.78
C GLY A 58 -18.14 20.20 -14.04
N LEU A 59 -18.32 19.09 -14.76
CA LEU A 59 -18.75 17.84 -14.19
C LEU A 59 -17.60 17.19 -13.41
N VAL A 60 -16.33 17.22 -13.84
CA VAL A 60 -15.26 16.41 -13.21
C VAL A 60 -14.66 17.02 -11.92
N ALA A 61 -14.47 18.34 -11.84
CA ALA A 61 -14.07 18.97 -10.58
C ALA A 61 -15.20 18.88 -9.52
N GLY A 62 -16.45 19.03 -9.96
CA GLY A 62 -17.64 18.76 -9.14
C GLY A 62 -17.86 17.27 -8.86
N THR A 63 -17.44 16.37 -9.75
CA THR A 63 -17.53 14.92 -9.51
C THR A 63 -16.49 14.49 -8.51
N LEU A 64 -15.27 15.03 -8.47
CA LEU A 64 -14.27 14.60 -7.49
C LEU A 64 -14.70 14.92 -6.05
N GLY A 65 -15.32 16.08 -5.80
CA GLY A 65 -15.96 16.38 -4.52
C GLY A 65 -17.13 15.42 -4.20
N THR A 66 -17.95 15.10 -5.20
CA THR A 66 -19.07 14.14 -5.08
C THR A 66 -18.58 12.70 -4.86
N VAL A 67 -17.50 12.31 -5.52
CA VAL A 67 -16.81 11.01 -5.44
C VAL A 67 -16.20 10.87 -4.07
N ALA A 68 -15.47 11.89 -3.58
CA ALA A 68 -14.97 11.92 -2.20
C ALA A 68 -16.11 11.75 -1.19
N THR A 69 -17.23 12.46 -1.39
CA THR A 69 -18.41 12.35 -0.53
C THR A 69 -19.00 10.94 -0.56
N THR A 70 -19.08 10.33 -1.75
CA THR A 70 -19.56 8.94 -1.93
C THR A 70 -18.61 7.94 -1.27
N PHE A 71 -17.30 8.05 -1.50
CA PHE A 71 -16.27 7.22 -0.88
C PHE A 71 -16.33 7.27 0.64
N ARG A 72 -16.59 8.44 1.23
CA ARG A 72 -16.74 8.57 2.69
C ARG A 72 -17.97 7.83 3.24
N THR A 73 -18.97 7.52 2.41
CA THR A 73 -20.09 6.66 2.83
C THR A 73 -19.76 5.17 2.83
N TRP A 74 -18.70 4.74 2.14
CA TRP A 74 -18.35 3.33 2.00
C TRP A 74 -17.52 2.84 3.17
N GLY A 75 -18.15 2.11 4.10
CA GLY A 75 -17.48 1.55 5.28
C GLY A 75 -16.25 0.68 4.95
N SER A 76 -16.22 0.06 3.77
CA SER A 76 -15.06 -0.72 3.28
C SER A 76 -13.79 0.12 3.14
N LEU A 77 -13.87 1.36 2.65
CA LEU A 77 -12.70 2.22 2.50
C LEU A 77 -12.11 2.61 3.86
N TRP A 78 -12.97 2.83 4.86
CA TRP A 78 -12.53 3.09 6.23
C TRP A 78 -11.91 1.84 6.88
N ALA A 79 -12.49 0.66 6.62
CA ALA A 79 -11.97 -0.61 7.15
C ALA A 79 -10.58 -0.96 6.60
N MET A 80 -10.29 -0.54 5.37
CA MET A 80 -9.01 -0.73 4.68
C MET A 80 -7.98 0.37 4.96
N LEU A 81 -8.24 1.31 5.88
CA LEU A 81 -7.23 2.29 6.28
C LEU A 81 -5.94 1.60 6.80
N PRO A 82 -4.75 2.14 6.50
CA PRO A 82 -3.47 1.58 6.92
C PRO A 82 -3.37 1.33 8.44
N ARG A 83 -3.07 0.09 8.83
CA ARG A 83 -2.96 -0.38 10.22
C ARG A 83 -1.53 -0.60 10.66
N GLY A 84 -1.26 -0.47 11.96
CA GLY A 84 0.06 -0.69 12.53
C GLY A 84 0.98 0.54 12.57
N GLY A 85 0.48 1.69 12.12
CA GLY A 85 1.13 2.99 12.29
C GLY A 85 2.54 3.06 11.71
N VAL A 86 3.41 3.83 12.36
CA VAL A 86 4.78 4.08 11.87
C VAL A 86 5.67 2.83 11.90
N ASP A 87 5.35 1.83 12.72
CA ASP A 87 6.05 0.53 12.79
C ASP A 87 5.94 -0.25 11.49
N ILE A 88 4.76 -0.26 10.89
CA ILE A 88 4.50 -0.97 9.63
C ILE A 88 4.80 -0.08 8.41
N TRP A 89 4.37 1.18 8.45
CA TRP A 89 4.33 2.01 7.24
C TRP A 89 5.47 3.02 7.13
N GLY A 90 6.42 3.07 8.07
CA GLY A 90 7.51 4.06 8.03
C GLY A 90 7.00 5.51 8.16
N ALA A 91 7.88 6.43 8.57
CA ALA A 91 7.47 7.83 8.78
C ALA A 91 8.54 8.79 9.31
N ASP A 92 9.67 8.30 9.82
CA ASP A 92 10.66 9.19 10.45
C ASP A 92 11.77 9.42 9.44
N ASP A 93 12.02 10.69 9.07
CA ASP A 93 13.15 11.12 8.24
C ASP A 93 14.49 10.53 8.75
N ALA A 94 14.57 10.17 10.03
CA ALA A 94 15.73 9.57 10.66
C ALA A 94 15.85 8.04 10.49
N LEU A 95 14.74 7.31 10.35
CA LEU A 95 14.72 5.84 10.37
C LEU A 95 14.26 5.20 9.06
N GLY A 96 13.55 5.95 8.20
CA GLY A 96 13.03 5.46 6.91
C GLY A 96 11.78 4.58 7.05
N ALA A 97 11.57 3.75 6.04
CA ALA A 97 10.47 2.79 5.97
C ALA A 97 10.97 1.33 5.84
N PRO A 98 10.19 0.34 6.30
CA PRO A 98 10.60 -1.07 6.22
C PRO A 98 10.83 -1.57 4.78
N ASP A 99 10.14 -0.95 3.82
CA ASP A 99 10.12 -1.25 2.39
C ASP A 99 11.16 -0.45 1.58
N ASP A 100 12.07 0.30 2.22
CA ASP A 100 13.20 0.99 1.56
C ASP A 100 14.17 0.03 0.84
N VAL A 101 14.05 -1.28 1.09
CA VAL A 101 14.84 -2.35 0.45
C VAL A 101 14.10 -3.04 -0.70
N THR A 102 12.81 -2.76 -0.89
CA THR A 102 11.96 -3.37 -1.93
C THR A 102 11.63 -2.33 -2.98
N ARG A 103 12.43 -2.27 -4.05
CA ARG A 103 12.18 -1.36 -5.19
C ARG A 103 11.02 -1.87 -6.04
N ALA A 104 10.17 -0.97 -6.52
CA ALA A 104 9.25 -1.28 -7.62
C ALA A 104 10.07 -1.61 -8.90
N PRO A 105 9.79 -2.72 -9.62
CA PRO A 105 10.40 -2.95 -10.92
C PRO A 105 9.99 -1.83 -11.89
N ASP A 106 10.92 -1.34 -12.72
CA ASP A 106 10.56 -0.44 -13.83
C ASP A 106 9.73 -1.24 -14.85
N GLU A 107 8.63 -0.69 -15.36
CA GLU A 107 7.79 -1.33 -16.39
C GLU A 107 8.61 -1.81 -17.59
N THR A 108 9.67 -1.09 -17.97
CA THR A 108 10.59 -1.48 -19.05
C THR A 108 11.53 -2.61 -18.62
N SER A 109 12.00 -2.60 -17.36
CA SER A 109 12.84 -3.67 -16.81
C SER A 109 12.07 -4.99 -16.66
N ALA A 110 10.78 -4.95 -16.35
CA ALA A 110 9.90 -6.11 -16.32
C ALA A 110 9.75 -6.75 -17.72
N ALA A 111 9.73 -5.92 -18.78
CA ALA A 111 9.72 -6.37 -20.17
C ALA A 111 11.10 -6.87 -20.66
N GLU A 112 12.22 -6.28 -20.21
CA GLU A 112 13.58 -6.73 -20.59
C GLU A 112 13.97 -8.07 -19.94
N VAL A 113 13.58 -8.31 -18.69
CA VAL A 113 13.72 -9.62 -18.02
C VAL A 113 13.02 -10.71 -18.85
N PHE A 114 11.93 -10.35 -19.53
CA PHE A 114 11.18 -11.24 -20.43
C PHE A 114 11.94 -11.60 -21.71
N PHE A 115 12.65 -10.64 -22.33
CA PHE A 115 13.45 -10.90 -23.53
C PHE A 115 14.67 -11.80 -23.27
N ARG A 116 15.23 -11.77 -22.05
CA ARG A 116 16.33 -12.65 -21.63
C ARG A 116 15.87 -14.03 -21.14
N ALA A 117 14.57 -14.25 -20.94
CA ALA A 117 14.00 -15.51 -20.45
C ALA A 117 14.01 -16.67 -21.48
N ASN A 118 14.83 -16.60 -22.53
CA ASN A 118 15.01 -17.68 -23.52
C ASN A 118 16.26 -18.57 -23.28
N GLU A 119 17.04 -18.36 -22.21
CA GLU A 119 18.19 -19.23 -21.85
C GLU A 119 17.97 -20.04 -20.55
N THR A 120 17.84 -21.38 -20.66
CA THR A 120 17.73 -22.47 -19.63
C THR A 120 17.38 -22.16 -18.16
N GLU A 121 16.38 -22.88 -17.63
CA GLU A 121 15.63 -22.65 -16.37
C GLU A 121 16.41 -22.70 -15.05
N GLU A 122 17.44 -23.54 -14.88
CA GLU A 122 18.04 -23.77 -13.54
C GLU A 122 19.06 -22.71 -13.09
N ALA A 123 19.61 -21.91 -14.02
CA ALA A 123 20.51 -20.79 -13.70
C ALA A 123 19.77 -19.44 -13.54
N ARG A 124 18.45 -19.40 -13.84
CA ARG A 124 17.61 -18.20 -13.88
C ARG A 124 17.18 -17.72 -12.51
N ASP A 125 16.80 -18.63 -11.62
CA ASP A 125 16.15 -18.24 -10.35
C ASP A 125 17.13 -17.55 -9.39
N GLU A 126 18.39 -18.00 -9.30
CA GLU A 126 19.37 -17.35 -8.41
C GLU A 126 19.89 -16.00 -8.93
N LYS A 127 20.00 -15.81 -10.26
CA LYS A 127 20.50 -14.56 -10.85
C LYS A 127 19.44 -13.47 -10.92
N SER A 128 18.20 -13.82 -11.27
CA SER A 128 17.07 -12.88 -11.26
C SER A 128 16.75 -12.41 -9.85
N ALA A 129 16.75 -13.32 -8.86
CA ALA A 129 16.58 -12.95 -7.45
C ALA A 129 17.72 -12.08 -6.90
N ARG A 130 18.95 -12.21 -7.42
CA ARG A 130 20.09 -11.34 -7.05
C ARG A 130 20.05 -9.98 -7.75
N HIS A 131 19.54 -9.89 -8.98
CA HIS A 131 19.48 -8.62 -9.72
C HIS A 131 18.35 -7.71 -9.20
N PHE A 132 17.21 -8.29 -8.78
CA PHE A 132 16.16 -7.58 -8.05
C PHE A 132 16.62 -7.02 -6.69
N ARG A 133 17.71 -7.55 -6.13
CA ARG A 133 18.18 -7.28 -4.76
C ARG A 133 19.11 -6.07 -4.62
N ALA A 134 19.54 -5.45 -5.72
CA ALA A 134 20.69 -4.54 -5.72
C ALA A 134 20.44 -3.21 -6.45
N VAL A 135 19.38 -2.48 -6.08
CA VAL A 135 19.27 -1.05 -6.35
C VAL A 135 18.75 -0.38 -5.09
N ARG A 136 19.58 0.44 -4.43
CA ARG A 136 19.19 1.23 -3.25
C ARG A 136 18.10 2.21 -3.68
N ALA A 137 16.85 1.98 -3.25
CA ALA A 137 15.78 2.95 -3.41
C ALA A 137 16.08 4.21 -2.57
N SER A 138 15.59 5.36 -3.01
CA SER A 138 15.54 6.55 -2.18
C SER A 138 14.61 6.26 -0.99
N PRO A 139 15.01 6.54 0.27
CA PRO A 139 14.21 6.17 1.43
C PRO A 139 12.82 6.82 1.39
N LEU A 140 11.76 6.05 1.58
CA LEU A 140 10.41 6.54 1.78
C LEU A 140 10.32 7.19 3.16
N ARG A 141 10.44 8.52 3.20
CA ARG A 141 10.52 9.25 4.48
C ARG A 141 9.17 9.65 5.07
N HIS A 142 8.13 9.70 4.23
CA HIS A 142 6.81 10.19 4.60
C HIS A 142 5.71 9.38 3.89
N PHE A 143 4.49 9.45 4.41
CA PHE A 143 3.30 8.87 3.77
C PHE A 143 2.55 9.90 2.92
N LEU A 144 2.40 11.12 3.43
CA LEU A 144 1.83 12.27 2.72
C LEU A 144 2.84 13.42 2.81
N SER A 145 3.13 14.08 1.68
CA SER A 145 3.85 15.36 1.66
C SER A 145 2.89 16.42 1.18
N VAL A 146 2.62 17.45 1.97
CA VAL A 146 1.72 18.55 1.60
C VAL A 146 2.50 19.83 1.42
N ARG A 147 2.46 20.41 0.23
CA ARG A 147 2.99 21.75 -0.04
C ARG A 147 1.84 22.75 -0.16
N GLU A 148 2.11 24.03 0.07
CA GLU A 148 1.18 25.08 -0.30
C GLU A 148 1.18 25.30 -1.82
N GLU A 149 0.00 25.62 -2.34
CA GLU A 149 -0.14 26.17 -3.69
C GLU A 149 0.56 27.54 -3.76
N THR A 150 1.34 27.77 -4.82
CA THR A 150 2.01 29.05 -5.03
C THR A 150 1.02 30.10 -5.55
N GLU A 151 1.32 31.39 -5.35
CA GLU A 151 0.45 32.48 -5.83
C GLU A 151 0.30 32.48 -7.36
N ASP A 152 1.36 32.09 -8.07
CA ASP A 152 1.37 31.95 -9.53
C ASP A 152 0.49 30.77 -10.00
N GLU A 153 0.54 29.63 -9.31
CA GLU A 153 -0.36 28.50 -9.58
C GLU A 153 -1.81 28.84 -9.27
N ALA A 154 -2.07 29.55 -8.17
CA ALA A 154 -3.40 30.03 -7.80
C ALA A 154 -3.91 31.11 -8.76
N ALA A 155 -3.03 31.86 -9.44
CA ALA A 155 -3.41 32.81 -10.48
C ALA A 155 -3.76 32.09 -11.79
N TRP A 156 -2.98 31.08 -12.19
CA TRP A 156 -3.27 30.22 -13.34
C TRP A 156 -4.60 29.45 -13.20
N ASP A 157 -4.91 28.91 -12.02
CA ASP A 157 -6.19 28.23 -11.77
C ASP A 157 -7.39 29.22 -11.75
N ARG A 158 -7.15 30.51 -11.49
CA ARG A 158 -8.17 31.58 -11.54
C ARG A 158 -8.40 32.12 -12.96
N ASP A 159 -7.36 32.21 -13.78
CA ASP A 159 -7.39 32.72 -15.16
C ASP A 159 -7.54 31.58 -16.20
N ARG A 160 -8.51 30.69 -15.98
CA ARG A 160 -8.85 29.54 -16.84
C ARG A 160 -9.27 29.90 -18.28
N ASP A 161 -9.38 31.20 -18.58
CA ASP A 161 -9.86 31.80 -19.83
C ASP A 161 -8.75 32.45 -20.69
N ARG A 162 -7.47 32.40 -20.28
CA ARG A 162 -6.38 33.05 -21.02
C ARG A 162 -5.51 32.04 -21.78
N ASP A 163 -5.38 32.25 -23.10
CA ASP A 163 -4.51 31.47 -23.97
C ASP A 163 -3.07 31.42 -23.41
N PRO A 164 -2.40 30.25 -23.48
CA PRO A 164 -1.00 30.14 -23.03
C PRO A 164 -0.09 30.98 -23.94
N ASP A 165 0.73 31.84 -23.34
CA ASP A 165 1.77 32.59 -24.05
C ASP A 165 2.85 31.61 -24.53
N PRO A 166 3.12 31.50 -25.84
CA PRO A 166 4.10 30.56 -26.38
C PRO A 166 5.55 30.90 -26.04
N ASN A 167 5.82 31.95 -25.26
CA ASN A 167 7.17 32.44 -24.98
C ASN A 167 7.62 32.33 -23.51
N ASP A 168 6.93 31.54 -22.66
CA ASP A 168 7.37 31.23 -21.30
C ASP A 168 8.55 30.23 -21.30
N GLY A 169 9.71 30.71 -21.75
CA GLY A 169 11.00 30.03 -21.63
C GLY A 169 11.51 30.08 -20.20
N ALA A 170 10.95 29.27 -19.30
CA ALA A 170 11.52 29.06 -17.97
C ALA A 170 12.81 28.22 -18.09
N ASN A 171 13.95 28.79 -17.70
CA ASN A 171 15.23 28.09 -17.67
C ASN A 171 15.17 26.89 -16.71
N ASP A 172 15.54 25.71 -17.19
CA ASP A 172 15.47 24.41 -16.48
C ASP A 172 16.18 24.43 -15.11
N ALA A 173 17.25 25.22 -14.97
CA ALA A 173 17.99 25.38 -13.72
C ALA A 173 17.21 26.14 -12.61
N GLY A 174 16.30 27.05 -12.98
CA GLY A 174 15.46 27.78 -12.02
C GLY A 174 14.38 26.88 -11.43
N ARG A 175 13.77 26.04 -12.27
CA ARG A 175 12.74 25.06 -11.90
C ARG A 175 13.25 24.03 -10.90
N VAL A 176 14.45 23.48 -11.12
CA VAL A 176 15.10 22.55 -10.17
C VAL A 176 15.38 23.21 -8.81
N SER A 177 15.78 24.50 -8.81
CA SER A 177 16.03 25.23 -7.56
C SER A 177 14.75 25.52 -6.77
N GLU A 178 13.63 25.72 -7.47
CA GLU A 178 12.32 25.98 -6.89
C GLU A 178 11.66 24.70 -6.38
N GLU A 179 11.71 23.61 -7.14
CA GLU A 179 11.24 22.28 -6.72
C GLU A 179 11.95 21.81 -5.44
N ALA A 180 13.27 22.02 -5.32
CA ALA A 180 14.03 21.72 -4.11
C ALA A 180 13.66 22.63 -2.92
N ARG A 181 13.27 23.88 -3.18
CA ARG A 181 12.84 24.83 -2.15
C ARG A 181 11.43 24.50 -1.65
N VAL A 182 10.53 24.14 -2.57
CA VAL A 182 9.16 23.71 -2.32
C VAL A 182 9.12 22.42 -1.50
N GLU A 183 10.00 21.47 -1.79
CA GLU A 183 10.17 20.25 -0.98
C GLU A 183 10.63 20.55 0.44
N LYS A 184 11.56 21.50 0.60
CA LYS A 184 12.04 21.88 1.94
C LYS A 184 10.94 22.53 2.78
N LEU A 185 9.93 23.11 2.13
CA LEU A 185 8.78 23.78 2.75
C LEU A 185 7.56 22.86 2.87
N SER A 186 7.59 21.65 2.31
CA SER A 186 6.45 20.74 2.40
C SER A 186 6.33 20.10 3.79
N GLU A 187 5.10 20.01 4.27
CA GLU A 187 4.76 19.31 5.49
C GLU A 187 4.81 17.80 5.23
N LYS A 188 5.77 17.12 5.87
CA LYS A 188 5.94 15.67 5.78
C LYS A 188 5.17 14.98 6.89
N LEU A 189 4.15 14.21 6.51
CA LEU A 189 3.29 13.50 7.45
C LEU A 189 3.58 12.00 7.45
N SER A 190 3.66 11.43 8.65
CA SER A 190 3.61 9.99 8.85
C SER A 190 2.26 9.41 8.42
N VAL A 191 2.13 8.08 8.32
CA VAL A 191 0.82 7.45 8.08
C VAL A 191 -0.20 7.83 9.17
N THR A 192 0.25 7.93 10.43
CA THR A 192 -0.62 8.27 11.56
C THR A 192 -1.00 9.75 11.58
N ALA A 193 -0.10 10.64 11.17
CA ALA A 193 -0.40 12.06 11.01
C ALA A 193 -1.30 12.31 9.81
N SER A 194 -1.12 11.58 8.71
CA SER A 194 -1.99 11.61 7.54
C SER A 194 -3.40 11.13 7.87
N ALA A 195 -3.52 10.05 8.66
CA ALA A 195 -4.81 9.58 9.15
C ALA A 195 -5.48 10.60 10.10
N ARG A 196 -4.72 11.31 10.94
CA ARG A 196 -5.27 12.42 11.75
C ARG A 196 -5.79 13.54 10.88
N LEU A 197 -5.01 13.98 9.89
CA LEU A 197 -5.45 15.00 8.94
C LEU A 197 -6.78 14.62 8.29
N LEU A 198 -6.90 13.36 7.86
CA LEU A 198 -8.15 12.82 7.34
C LEU A 198 -9.28 12.91 8.38
N PHE A 199 -9.09 12.36 9.58
CA PHE A 199 -10.12 12.35 10.62
C PHE A 199 -10.54 13.76 11.06
N ASP A 200 -9.61 14.70 11.16
CA ASP A 200 -9.89 16.09 11.52
C ASP A 200 -10.71 16.78 10.43
N ARG A 201 -10.47 16.43 9.15
CA ARG A 201 -11.18 17.02 8.02
C ARG A 201 -12.57 16.42 7.78
N VAL A 202 -12.70 15.10 7.85
CA VAL A 202 -13.93 14.39 7.42
C VAL A 202 -14.68 13.73 8.58
N GLY A 203 -14.04 13.58 9.74
CA GLY A 203 -14.59 12.80 10.85
C GLY A 203 -15.86 13.40 11.46
N ALA A 204 -15.98 14.72 11.48
CA ALA A 204 -17.17 15.40 12.02
C ALA A 204 -18.44 15.09 11.21
N GLU A 205 -18.30 14.93 9.89
CA GLU A 205 -19.39 14.58 8.97
C GLU A 205 -19.73 13.07 9.05
N HIS A 206 -18.80 12.24 9.55
CA HIS A 206 -18.92 10.78 9.62
C HIS A 206 -18.65 10.23 11.03
N PRO A 207 -19.47 10.58 12.03
CA PRO A 207 -19.20 10.28 13.45
C PRO A 207 -19.16 8.80 13.79
N THR A 208 -19.89 7.95 13.05
CA THR A 208 -19.86 6.48 13.22
C THR A 208 -18.51 5.92 12.80
N ASN A 209 -18.05 6.27 11.59
CA ASN A 209 -16.75 5.82 11.08
C ASN A 209 -15.59 6.36 11.93
N LEU A 210 -15.68 7.62 12.36
CA LEU A 210 -14.70 8.20 13.25
C LEU A 210 -14.58 7.41 14.57
N ARG A 211 -15.72 7.06 15.18
CA ARG A 211 -15.73 6.29 16.44
C ARG A 211 -15.18 4.87 16.27
N GLU A 212 -15.42 4.25 15.12
CA GLU A 212 -15.02 2.86 14.86
C GLU A 212 -13.54 2.74 14.49
N TYR A 213 -13.04 3.62 13.62
CA TYR A 213 -11.72 3.45 13.01
C TYR A 213 -10.62 4.32 13.62
N ARG A 214 -10.92 5.47 14.22
CA ARG A 214 -9.88 6.42 14.69
C ARG A 214 -8.88 5.76 15.64
N ASP A 215 -9.38 5.12 16.68
CA ASP A 215 -8.52 4.53 17.72
C ASP A 215 -7.71 3.34 17.20
N VAL A 216 -8.28 2.60 16.25
CA VAL A 216 -7.63 1.43 15.66
C VAL A 216 -6.50 1.84 14.72
N ILE A 217 -6.74 2.87 13.90
CA ILE A 217 -5.76 3.38 12.92
C ILE A 217 -4.65 4.19 13.60
N LEU A 218 -4.99 5.01 14.61
CA LEU A 218 -4.01 5.84 15.31
C LEU A 218 -3.25 5.08 16.41
N GLY A 219 -3.79 3.96 16.89
CA GLY A 219 -3.14 3.12 17.89
C GLY A 219 -2.66 3.89 19.13
N SER A 220 -1.42 3.62 19.55
CA SER A 220 -0.75 4.31 20.67
C SER A 220 -0.18 5.69 20.33
N ASP A 221 -0.23 6.13 19.08
CA ASP A 221 0.24 7.48 18.74
C ASP A 221 -0.87 8.52 18.99
N GLY A 222 -2.13 8.09 19.09
CA GLY A 222 -3.26 8.96 19.43
C GLY A 222 -3.05 9.72 20.75
N VAL A 223 -3.68 10.90 20.86
CA VAL A 223 -3.52 11.90 21.95
C VAL A 223 -3.72 11.33 23.37
N ASP A 224 -4.21 10.10 23.52
CA ASP A 224 -4.48 9.42 24.79
C ASP A 224 -4.03 7.92 24.80
N ALA A 225 -2.83 7.62 24.30
CA ALA A 225 -2.23 6.26 24.24
C ALA A 225 -2.42 5.38 25.49
N ALA A 226 -2.39 6.00 26.68
CA ALA A 226 -2.54 5.33 27.97
C ALA A 226 -4.01 4.99 28.33
N LYS A 227 -5.00 5.72 27.80
CA LYS A 227 -6.43 5.42 27.98
C LYS A 227 -6.94 4.41 26.95
N THR A 228 -6.40 4.43 25.72
CA THR A 228 -6.85 3.55 24.62
C THR A 228 -6.57 2.07 24.88
N LYS A 229 -5.44 1.73 25.54
CA LYS A 229 -5.09 0.34 25.89
C LYS A 229 -6.06 -0.32 26.87
N LYS A 230 -6.80 0.45 27.69
CA LYS A 230 -7.65 -0.08 28.76
C LYS A 230 -9.14 -0.23 28.37
N ASN A 231 -9.62 0.47 27.34
CA ASN A 231 -11.06 0.59 27.07
C ASN A 231 -11.53 0.23 25.64
N MET A 232 -10.66 -0.25 24.74
CA MET A 232 -11.14 -0.74 23.45
C MET A 232 -11.97 -2.02 23.62
N SER A 233 -13.24 -1.95 23.21
CA SER A 233 -14.16 -3.10 23.18
C SER A 233 -13.59 -4.22 22.30
N SER A 234 -14.02 -5.47 22.52
CA SER A 234 -13.59 -6.58 21.64
C SER A 234 -14.02 -6.39 20.18
N ALA A 235 -15.12 -5.65 19.94
CA ALA A 235 -15.59 -5.29 18.60
C ALA A 235 -14.61 -4.36 17.88
N THR A 236 -13.98 -3.42 18.60
CA THR A 236 -13.01 -2.47 18.05
C THR A 236 -11.68 -3.15 17.64
N ARG A 237 -11.37 -4.33 18.20
CA ARG A 237 -10.18 -5.12 17.82
C ARG A 237 -10.48 -6.17 16.74
N PHE A 238 -11.75 -6.36 16.41
CA PHE A 238 -12.18 -7.40 15.49
C PHE A 238 -11.58 -7.14 14.10
N GLY A 239 -10.90 -8.15 13.54
CA GLY A 239 -10.31 -8.07 12.20
C GLY A 239 -8.94 -7.39 12.11
N ASP A 240 -8.35 -6.89 13.20
CA ASP A 240 -6.96 -6.39 13.17
C ASP A 240 -5.96 -7.54 13.37
N PRO A 241 -5.19 -7.94 12.34
CA PRO A 241 -4.30 -9.09 12.39
C PRO A 241 -3.06 -8.88 13.29
N LEU A 242 -2.77 -7.64 13.71
CA LEU A 242 -1.64 -7.32 14.58
C LEU A 242 -1.97 -7.52 16.08
N VAL A 243 -3.26 -7.56 16.43
CA VAL A 243 -3.71 -7.68 17.82
C VAL A 243 -4.63 -8.86 18.06
N SER A 244 -5.45 -9.25 17.08
CA SER A 244 -6.40 -10.35 17.19
C SER A 244 -5.74 -11.67 16.84
N PRO A 245 -5.69 -12.63 17.78
CA PRO A 245 -5.07 -13.92 17.52
C PRO A 245 -5.92 -14.79 16.59
N LEU A 246 -5.24 -15.62 15.81
CA LEU A 246 -5.84 -16.76 15.13
C LEU A 246 -6.56 -17.69 16.12
N PRO A 247 -7.58 -18.43 15.66
CA PRO A 247 -8.28 -19.39 16.49
C PRO A 247 -7.34 -20.52 16.96
N ARG A 248 -7.67 -21.14 18.10
CA ARG A 248 -6.97 -22.34 18.58
C ARG A 248 -7.40 -23.56 17.77
N ALA A 249 -6.88 -23.66 16.54
CA ALA A 249 -7.20 -24.70 15.57
C ALA A 249 -5.90 -25.33 15.04
N PRO A 250 -5.38 -26.41 15.65
CA PRO A 250 -4.07 -26.99 15.28
C PRO A 250 -4.06 -27.66 13.90
N GLY A 251 -5.22 -28.08 13.40
CA GLY A 251 -5.35 -28.64 12.04
C GLY A 251 -5.54 -27.58 10.94
N LEU A 252 -5.61 -26.30 11.30
CA LEU A 252 -5.85 -25.22 10.34
C LEU A 252 -4.59 -24.96 9.50
N GLN A 253 -4.77 -24.93 8.18
CA GLN A 253 -3.77 -24.49 7.21
C GLN A 253 -4.18 -23.15 6.60
N ILE A 254 -3.26 -22.20 6.57
CA ILE A 254 -3.43 -20.86 6.04
C ILE A 254 -2.46 -20.68 4.88
N PHE A 255 -3.00 -20.31 3.71
CA PHE A 255 -2.23 -19.98 2.52
C PHE A 255 -2.40 -18.51 2.20
N CYS A 256 -1.32 -17.74 2.28
CA CYS A 256 -1.32 -16.33 1.87
C CYS A 256 -0.83 -16.25 0.43
N ALA A 257 -1.78 -16.11 -0.49
CA ALA A 257 -1.61 -16.19 -1.92
C ALA A 257 -1.72 -14.81 -2.56
N TYR A 258 -0.62 -14.24 -3.04
CA TYR A 258 -0.63 -12.87 -3.57
C TYR A 258 0.38 -12.62 -4.68
N GLY A 259 0.10 -11.58 -5.46
CA GLY A 259 0.94 -11.13 -6.54
C GLY A 259 2.13 -10.32 -6.04
N VAL A 260 3.25 -10.38 -6.76
CA VAL A 260 4.47 -9.60 -6.48
C VAL A 260 5.11 -9.12 -7.78
N GLY A 261 5.97 -8.11 -7.70
CA GLY A 261 6.70 -7.58 -8.85
C GLY A 261 5.88 -6.62 -9.72
N LYS A 262 4.79 -6.04 -9.20
CA LYS A 262 4.04 -4.98 -9.89
C LYS A 262 4.15 -3.66 -9.11
N PRO A 263 4.52 -2.53 -9.76
CA PRO A 263 4.62 -1.23 -9.10
C PRO A 263 3.30 -0.84 -8.43
N THR A 264 3.36 -0.51 -7.14
CA THR A 264 2.17 -0.33 -6.30
C THR A 264 2.26 0.95 -5.46
N GLU A 265 1.15 1.67 -5.33
CA GLU A 265 1.09 2.95 -4.60
C GLU A 265 1.48 2.80 -3.13
N ARG A 266 2.31 3.74 -2.64
CA ARG A 266 2.89 3.67 -1.30
C ARG A 266 2.86 4.97 -0.49
N ALA A 267 3.07 6.11 -1.14
CA ALA A 267 3.02 7.44 -0.53
C ALA A 267 2.58 8.48 -1.57
N TYR A 268 2.14 9.65 -1.11
CA TYR A 268 1.51 10.66 -1.96
C TYR A 268 2.03 12.08 -1.68
N HIS A 269 2.18 12.86 -2.74
CA HIS A 269 2.48 14.28 -2.71
C HIS A 269 1.21 15.05 -3.04
N TYR A 270 0.90 16.05 -2.22
CA TYR A 270 -0.32 16.83 -2.25
C TYR A 270 -0.01 18.32 -2.25
N VAL A 271 -0.89 19.07 -2.90
CA VAL A 271 -0.93 20.52 -2.83
C VAL A 271 -2.14 20.93 -1.99
N ARG A 272 -1.91 21.79 -1.01
CA ARG A 272 -2.97 22.48 -0.26
C ARG A 272 -3.34 23.76 -0.99
N ARG A 273 -4.58 23.81 -1.46
CA ARG A 273 -5.18 24.97 -2.12
C ARG A 273 -5.86 25.87 -1.10
N SER A 274 -5.68 27.17 -1.27
CA SER A 274 -6.25 28.19 -0.39
C SER A 274 -7.23 29.08 -1.15
N GLY A 275 -8.46 29.22 -0.65
CA GLY A 275 -9.45 30.15 -1.20
C GLY A 275 -10.89 29.63 -1.15
N PRO A 276 -11.90 30.50 -1.40
CA PRO A 276 -13.31 30.13 -1.31
C PRO A 276 -13.71 29.02 -2.30
N ALA A 277 -13.13 29.05 -3.50
CA ALA A 277 -13.39 28.06 -4.55
C ALA A 277 -12.82 26.66 -4.24
N SER A 278 -11.85 26.58 -3.32
CA SER A 278 -11.17 25.35 -2.94
C SER A 278 -11.64 24.80 -1.59
N ALA A 279 -12.61 25.45 -0.93
CA ALA A 279 -13.07 25.08 0.41
C ALA A 279 -13.66 23.65 0.46
N GLU A 280 -14.34 23.23 -0.60
CA GLU A 280 -14.91 21.88 -0.71
C GLU A 280 -13.82 20.80 -0.91
N ARG A 281 -12.70 21.17 -1.54
CA ARG A 281 -11.57 20.27 -1.82
C ARG A 281 -10.22 21.01 -1.67
N PRO A 282 -9.77 21.21 -0.42
CA PRO A 282 -8.56 21.98 -0.13
C PRO A 282 -7.25 21.20 -0.37
N TYR A 283 -7.33 19.90 -0.59
CA TYR A 283 -6.18 19.03 -0.89
C TYR A 283 -6.36 18.44 -2.28
N ALA A 284 -5.32 18.49 -3.10
CA ALA A 284 -5.28 17.80 -4.38
C ALA A 284 -3.94 17.12 -4.62
N LEU A 285 -3.95 15.99 -5.34
CA LEU A 285 -2.73 15.28 -5.69
C LEU A 285 -1.79 16.18 -6.51
N ASP A 286 -0.51 16.26 -6.13
CA ASP A 286 0.50 17.03 -6.84
C ASP A 286 1.01 16.27 -8.05
N VAL A 287 0.19 16.24 -9.09
CA VAL A 287 0.48 15.60 -10.38
C VAL A 287 1.71 16.18 -11.10
N LYS A 288 2.21 17.35 -10.69
CA LYS A 288 3.46 17.92 -11.22
C LYS A 288 4.70 17.34 -10.54
N ALA A 289 4.55 16.71 -9.38
CA ALA A 289 5.64 16.06 -8.66
C ALA A 289 5.99 14.70 -9.31
N THR A 290 6.70 14.73 -10.43
CA THR A 290 7.30 13.54 -11.04
C THR A 290 8.82 13.56 -10.83
N ARG A 291 9.34 12.54 -10.16
CA ARG A 291 10.75 12.42 -9.78
C ARG A 291 11.24 11.01 -10.04
N ASN A 292 11.83 10.81 -11.22
CA ASN A 292 12.31 9.50 -11.66
C ASN A 292 13.39 8.90 -10.73
N ALA A 293 14.18 9.75 -10.05
CA ALA A 293 15.21 9.29 -9.11
C ALA A 293 14.67 8.83 -7.74
N GLU A 294 13.42 9.15 -7.43
CA GLU A 294 12.75 8.83 -6.16
C GLU A 294 11.56 7.87 -6.36
N ASP A 295 11.43 7.30 -7.57
CA ASP A 295 10.31 6.45 -7.98
C ASP A 295 8.94 7.09 -7.69
N VAL A 296 8.86 8.42 -7.85
CA VAL A 296 7.62 9.22 -7.74
C VAL A 296 7.10 9.55 -9.13
N ASP A 297 5.89 9.11 -9.43
CA ASP A 297 5.18 9.43 -10.69
C ASP A 297 3.89 10.19 -10.38
N LYS A 298 3.78 11.42 -10.89
CA LYS A 298 2.60 12.30 -10.74
C LYS A 298 2.10 12.41 -9.30
N GLY A 299 3.03 12.61 -8.38
CA GLY A 299 2.77 12.75 -6.96
C GLY A 299 2.49 11.44 -6.24
N VAL A 300 2.77 10.28 -6.84
CA VAL A 300 2.60 8.97 -6.20
C VAL A 300 3.94 8.24 -6.17
N ALA A 301 4.41 7.92 -4.97
CA ALA A 301 5.58 7.06 -4.77
C ALA A 301 5.16 5.58 -4.84
N LEU A 302 5.97 4.76 -5.51
CA LEU A 302 5.67 3.35 -5.75
C LEU A 302 6.60 2.41 -4.97
N THR A 303 6.11 1.22 -4.66
CA THR A 303 6.85 0.11 -4.04
C THR A 303 6.45 -1.22 -4.70
N ASP A 304 7.08 -2.32 -4.28
CA ASP A 304 6.71 -3.67 -4.73
C ASP A 304 5.33 -4.10 -4.18
N GLY A 305 4.56 -4.83 -4.99
CA GLY A 305 3.22 -5.30 -4.66
C GLY A 305 2.51 -5.96 -5.85
N ASP A 306 1.17 -5.94 -5.83
CA ASP A 306 0.30 -6.53 -6.86
C ASP A 306 -0.35 -5.49 -7.79
N GLY A 307 0.10 -4.24 -7.74
CA GLY A 307 -0.46 -3.10 -8.48
C GLY A 307 -1.54 -2.34 -7.72
N SER A 308 -2.11 -2.91 -6.66
CA SER A 308 -3.08 -2.22 -5.78
C SER A 308 -2.66 -2.21 -4.31
N ILE A 309 -2.12 -3.30 -3.81
CA ILE A 309 -1.76 -3.51 -2.41
C ILE A 309 -0.24 -3.71 -2.32
N PRO A 310 0.46 -2.89 -1.50
CA PRO A 310 1.89 -3.02 -1.37
C PRO A 310 2.26 -4.28 -0.59
N LEU A 311 3.46 -4.82 -0.86
CA LEU A 311 3.97 -6.07 -0.29
C LEU A 311 3.89 -6.12 1.24
N VAL A 312 4.12 -4.98 1.91
CA VAL A 312 3.99 -4.87 3.38
C VAL A 312 2.60 -5.28 3.86
N SER A 313 1.53 -4.91 3.15
CA SER A 313 0.17 -5.29 3.53
C SER A 313 -0.21 -6.69 3.09
N LEU A 314 0.33 -7.18 1.96
CA LEU A 314 0.06 -8.52 1.45
C LEU A 314 0.73 -9.61 2.31
N GLY A 315 1.99 -9.40 2.69
CA GLY A 315 2.86 -10.48 3.14
C GLY A 315 3.29 -10.42 4.60
N TYR A 316 3.38 -9.23 5.21
CA TYR A 316 4.01 -9.08 6.53
C TYR A 316 3.38 -9.95 7.62
N VAL A 317 2.04 -10.01 7.67
CA VAL A 317 1.34 -10.76 8.71
C VAL A 317 1.66 -12.26 8.61
N CYS A 318 1.69 -12.80 7.39
CA CYS A 318 2.00 -14.20 7.15
C CYS A 318 3.48 -14.52 7.28
N ALA A 319 4.36 -13.55 7.01
CA ALA A 319 5.82 -13.70 7.13
C ALA A 319 6.32 -13.60 8.58
N GLU A 320 5.61 -12.87 9.45
CA GLU A 320 6.08 -12.58 10.80
C GLU A 320 4.99 -12.70 11.86
N ALA A 321 3.91 -11.92 11.76
CA ALA A 321 2.93 -11.80 12.86
C ALA A 321 2.30 -13.15 13.26
N TRP A 322 2.00 -14.00 12.29
CA TRP A 322 1.41 -15.33 12.51
C TRP A 322 2.45 -16.48 12.58
N ARG A 323 3.75 -16.18 12.45
CA ARG A 323 4.83 -17.19 12.49
C ARG A 323 5.65 -17.14 13.77
N ALA A 324 6.02 -18.31 14.31
CA ALA A 324 6.92 -18.33 15.46
C ALA A 324 8.37 -18.03 15.07
N ARG A 325 9.13 -17.44 16.00
CA ARG A 325 10.50 -16.94 15.80
C ARG A 325 11.50 -18.00 15.28
N GLY A 326 11.20 -19.30 15.41
CA GLY A 326 12.03 -20.41 14.91
C GLY A 326 11.87 -20.74 13.42
N ALA A 327 10.77 -20.31 12.76
CA ALA A 327 10.52 -20.57 11.32
C ALA A 327 11.25 -19.59 10.40
N LYS A 328 11.92 -18.57 10.98
CA LYS A 328 12.45 -17.42 10.26
C LYS A 328 13.62 -17.74 9.31
N PHE A 329 14.24 -18.92 9.42
CA PHE A 329 15.46 -19.25 8.66
C PHE A 329 15.63 -20.76 8.44
N GLY A 330 14.77 -21.41 7.65
CA GLY A 330 15.04 -22.71 7.03
C GLY A 330 15.53 -23.87 7.93
N LYS A 331 15.35 -23.78 9.25
CA LYS A 331 15.76 -24.83 10.18
C LYS A 331 14.68 -25.92 10.20
N LYS A 332 15.02 -27.06 9.59
CA LYS A 332 14.19 -28.25 9.33
C LYS A 332 13.71 -29.03 10.57
N ASN A 333 13.53 -28.40 11.73
CA ASN A 333 12.99 -29.10 12.91
C ASN A 333 11.60 -28.55 13.23
N ALA A 334 10.60 -29.13 12.56
CA ALA A 334 9.17 -28.82 12.69
C ALA A 334 8.52 -29.28 14.02
N SER A 335 9.30 -29.81 14.97
CA SER A 335 8.79 -30.44 16.19
C SER A 335 8.67 -29.50 17.40
N ASP A 336 9.20 -28.28 17.35
CA ASP A 336 9.03 -27.31 18.43
C ASP A 336 7.83 -26.41 18.11
N ALA A 337 6.69 -26.77 18.71
CA ALA A 337 5.37 -26.17 18.50
C ALA A 337 5.39 -24.65 18.30
N PHE A 338 4.98 -24.23 17.09
CA PHE A 338 4.88 -22.84 16.64
C PHE A 338 3.71 -22.11 17.32
N VAL A 339 3.86 -21.75 18.60
CA VAL A 339 2.86 -20.95 19.31
C VAL A 339 3.33 -19.50 19.40
N THR A 340 2.65 -18.58 18.72
CA THR A 340 2.82 -17.14 18.95
C THR A 340 1.62 -16.56 19.67
N ARG A 341 1.78 -15.34 20.20
CA ARG A 341 0.65 -14.58 20.76
C ARG A 341 -0.50 -14.47 19.77
N LEU A 342 -0.21 -14.37 18.46
CA LEU A 342 -1.19 -14.21 17.40
C LEU A 342 -1.52 -15.52 16.67
N ASN A 343 -0.79 -16.60 16.92
CA ASN A 343 -1.08 -17.93 16.41
C ASN A 343 -1.06 -18.95 17.58
N PRO A 344 -2.04 -18.87 18.50
CA PRO A 344 -2.07 -19.71 19.70
C PRO A 344 -2.42 -21.18 19.39
N GLY A 345 -3.04 -21.44 18.24
CA GLY A 345 -3.39 -22.78 17.79
C GLY A 345 -2.25 -23.51 17.06
N GLY A 346 -1.18 -22.79 16.68
CA GLY A 346 -0.12 -23.35 15.85
C GLY A 346 -0.59 -23.70 14.44
N ALA A 347 -1.52 -22.92 13.88
CA ALA A 347 -1.96 -23.08 12.50
C ALA A 347 -0.76 -23.00 11.55
N VAL A 348 -0.72 -23.87 10.54
CA VAL A 348 0.33 -23.86 9.52
C VAL A 348 0.09 -22.67 8.61
N VAL A 349 1.08 -21.80 8.45
CA VAL A 349 0.99 -20.61 7.57
C VAL A 349 2.02 -20.76 6.46
N LYS A 350 1.58 -20.77 5.20
CA LYS A 350 2.45 -20.86 4.01
C LYS A 350 2.22 -19.64 3.11
N ILE A 351 3.30 -19.07 2.60
CA ILE A 351 3.26 -17.98 1.62
C ILE A 351 3.34 -18.59 0.21
N ARG A 352 2.48 -18.10 -0.69
CA ARG A 352 2.44 -18.45 -2.12
C ARG A 352 2.46 -17.17 -2.94
N GLU A 353 3.64 -16.77 -3.39
CA GLU A 353 3.79 -15.59 -4.24
C GLU A 353 3.71 -15.91 -5.73
N TYR A 354 3.03 -15.07 -6.50
CA TYR A 354 2.87 -15.20 -7.94
C TYR A 354 3.49 -13.98 -8.63
N PRO A 355 4.73 -14.09 -9.16
CA PRO A 355 5.37 -13.00 -9.87
C PRO A 355 4.53 -12.54 -11.07
N HIS A 356 4.29 -11.25 -11.19
CA HIS A 356 3.50 -10.69 -12.28
C HIS A 356 4.18 -10.93 -13.64
N ARG A 357 3.47 -11.59 -14.56
CA ARG A 357 3.90 -11.80 -15.95
C ARG A 357 2.91 -11.14 -16.91
N ALA A 358 3.25 -9.95 -17.40
CA ALA A 358 2.48 -9.29 -18.45
C ALA A 358 2.65 -10.02 -19.79
N LEU A 359 1.58 -10.15 -20.58
CA LEU A 359 1.68 -10.56 -21.97
C LEU A 359 2.11 -9.35 -22.80
N GLY A 360 3.14 -9.52 -23.64
CA GLY A 360 3.55 -8.49 -24.58
C GLY A 360 2.42 -8.13 -25.54
N VAL A 361 2.35 -6.84 -25.92
CA VAL A 361 1.32 -6.26 -26.80
C VAL A 361 1.12 -7.05 -28.11
N TRP A 362 2.18 -7.68 -28.62
CA TRP A 362 2.17 -8.49 -29.84
C TRP A 362 1.45 -9.84 -29.75
N ASN A 363 1.13 -10.33 -28.55
CA ASN A 363 0.44 -11.62 -28.32
C ASN A 363 -1.03 -11.47 -27.92
N GLY A 364 -1.71 -10.40 -28.38
CA GLY A 364 -3.14 -10.17 -28.12
C GLY A 364 -3.44 -9.24 -26.93
N GLY A 365 -2.59 -8.23 -26.73
CA GLY A 365 -2.62 -7.32 -25.58
C GLY A 365 -3.89 -6.47 -25.47
N LEU A 366 -4.87 -6.97 -24.72
CA LEU A 366 -5.74 -6.19 -23.84
C LEU A 366 -6.05 -6.93 -22.52
N GLN A 367 -5.66 -8.21 -22.41
CA GLN A 367 -5.93 -9.07 -21.26
C GLN A 367 -4.61 -9.62 -20.73
N GLU A 368 -4.34 -9.42 -19.44
CA GLU A 368 -3.15 -9.94 -18.77
C GLU A 368 -3.17 -11.49 -18.80
N GLY A 369 -2.01 -12.10 -19.01
CA GLY A 369 -1.92 -13.54 -19.28
C GLY A 369 -2.25 -14.43 -18.08
N PRO A 370 -2.23 -15.76 -18.31
CA PRO A 370 -2.56 -16.75 -17.27
C PRO A 370 -1.52 -16.81 -16.13
N GLY A 371 -0.42 -16.05 -16.23
CA GLY A 371 0.57 -15.86 -15.18
C GLY A 371 0.52 -14.47 -14.53
N SER A 372 -0.59 -13.71 -14.65
CA SER A 372 -0.69 -12.40 -14.02
C SER A 372 -0.66 -12.49 -12.50
N GLY A 373 0.11 -11.61 -11.89
CA GLY A 373 0.13 -11.32 -10.45
C GLY A 373 -0.51 -9.96 -10.14
N ASP A 374 -1.29 -9.39 -11.05
CA ASP A 374 -2.08 -8.20 -10.75
C ASP A 374 -3.19 -8.51 -9.75
N HIS A 375 -3.51 -7.54 -8.90
CA HIS A 375 -4.49 -7.65 -7.83
C HIS A 375 -5.82 -8.31 -8.23
N VAL A 376 -6.39 -7.97 -9.39
CA VAL A 376 -7.65 -8.54 -9.86
C VAL A 376 -7.39 -9.77 -10.73
N ASN A 377 -6.41 -9.69 -11.64
CA ASN A 377 -6.17 -10.75 -12.62
C ASN A 377 -5.47 -11.99 -12.03
N ILE A 378 -4.95 -11.93 -10.80
CA ILE A 378 -4.44 -13.09 -10.07
C ILE A 378 -5.49 -14.19 -9.94
N MET A 379 -6.79 -13.87 -9.95
CA MET A 379 -7.87 -14.86 -9.97
C MET A 379 -7.84 -15.76 -11.22
N GLY A 380 -7.28 -15.26 -12.33
CA GLY A 380 -7.06 -16.02 -13.56
C GLY A 380 -5.71 -16.73 -13.62
N ASN A 381 -4.88 -16.63 -12.57
CA ASN A 381 -3.56 -17.22 -12.54
C ASN A 381 -3.65 -18.75 -12.40
N HIS A 382 -3.12 -19.49 -13.37
CA HIS A 382 -3.27 -20.94 -13.41
C HIS A 382 -2.57 -21.65 -12.25
N GLU A 383 -1.42 -21.14 -11.79
CA GLU A 383 -0.72 -21.69 -10.64
C GLU A 383 -1.52 -21.42 -9.36
N MET A 384 -2.10 -20.23 -9.23
CA MET A 384 -2.91 -19.87 -8.06
C MET A 384 -4.16 -20.72 -7.97
N ILE A 385 -4.88 -20.88 -9.08
CA ILE A 385 -6.05 -21.75 -9.16
C ILE A 385 -5.68 -23.19 -8.77
N ARG A 386 -4.55 -23.70 -9.29
CA ARG A 386 -4.06 -25.05 -8.93
C ARG A 386 -3.79 -25.15 -7.43
N ASP A 387 -3.07 -24.20 -6.85
CA ASP A 387 -2.73 -24.20 -5.42
C ASP A 387 -4.01 -24.14 -4.56
N VAL A 388 -5.03 -23.35 -4.95
CA VAL A 388 -6.33 -23.32 -4.26
C VAL A 388 -7.01 -24.69 -4.31
N VAL A 389 -7.06 -25.31 -5.49
CA VAL A 389 -7.69 -26.62 -5.68
C VAL A 389 -6.96 -27.69 -4.85
N GLU A 390 -5.64 -27.73 -4.89
CA GLU A 390 -4.83 -28.64 -4.07
C GLU A 390 -5.10 -28.42 -2.57
N ALA A 391 -5.17 -27.16 -2.13
CA ALA A 391 -5.41 -26.82 -0.74
C ALA A 391 -6.76 -27.35 -0.26
N VAL A 392 -7.84 -27.07 -1.00
CA VAL A 392 -9.21 -27.43 -0.58
C VAL A 392 -9.59 -28.89 -0.82
N THR A 393 -8.84 -29.63 -1.64
CA THR A 393 -9.08 -31.06 -1.93
C THR A 393 -8.35 -32.02 -0.99
N GLY A 394 -7.69 -31.50 0.05
CA GLY A 394 -6.99 -32.31 1.06
C GLY A 394 -5.50 -32.50 0.77
N HIS A 395 -4.96 -31.90 -0.30
CA HIS A 395 -3.55 -31.94 -0.67
C HIS A 395 -2.77 -30.70 -0.18
N GLY A 396 -3.36 -29.84 0.67
CA GLY A 396 -2.70 -28.64 1.19
C GLY A 396 -1.38 -28.90 1.94
N GLY A 397 -1.20 -30.12 2.49
CA GLY A 397 0.08 -30.54 3.07
C GLY A 397 1.23 -30.54 2.07
N GLU A 398 0.94 -30.86 0.81
CA GLU A 398 1.89 -31.02 -0.30
C GLU A 398 2.30 -29.70 -0.94
N ILE A 399 1.47 -28.66 -0.81
CA ILE A 399 1.78 -27.32 -1.33
C ILE A 399 3.00 -26.76 -0.58
N GLU A 400 4.11 -26.55 -1.27
CA GLU A 400 5.31 -25.96 -0.67
C GLU A 400 5.17 -24.44 -0.50
N GLU A 401 5.96 -23.87 0.40
CA GLU A 401 6.09 -22.41 0.48
C GLU A 401 6.88 -21.88 -0.72
N ARG A 402 6.40 -20.79 -1.33
CA ARG A 402 7.08 -20.14 -2.46
C ARG A 402 7.10 -18.62 -2.25
N VAL A 403 8.30 -18.07 -2.13
CA VAL A 403 8.56 -16.64 -1.90
C VAL A 403 9.62 -16.17 -2.89
N HIS A 404 9.29 -15.15 -3.67
CA HIS A 404 10.13 -14.48 -4.66
C HIS A 404 10.54 -13.07 -4.20
N SER A 405 9.72 -12.43 -3.37
CA SER A 405 9.88 -11.06 -2.88
C SER A 405 10.83 -10.96 -1.68
N GLY A 406 11.13 -9.72 -1.29
CA GLY A 406 11.86 -9.39 -0.07
C GLY A 406 11.03 -9.46 1.23
N VAL A 407 9.86 -10.12 1.27
CA VAL A 407 8.91 -10.04 2.40
C VAL A 407 9.51 -10.38 3.77
N PHE A 408 10.42 -11.34 3.86
CA PHE A 408 11.09 -11.67 5.14
C PHE A 408 12.09 -10.61 5.57
N GLU A 409 12.77 -9.97 4.61
CA GLU A 409 13.68 -8.85 4.88
C GLU A 409 12.89 -7.61 5.32
N LEU A 410 11.78 -7.34 4.63
CA LEU A 410 10.81 -6.30 4.99
C LEU A 410 10.29 -6.53 6.43
N ALA A 411 9.90 -7.75 6.77
CA ALA A 411 9.44 -8.07 8.11
C ALA A 411 10.53 -7.93 9.18
N ALA A 412 11.78 -8.31 8.87
CA ALA A 412 12.91 -8.07 9.76
C ALA A 412 13.20 -6.57 9.93
N ASN A 413 12.99 -5.76 8.90
CA ASN A 413 13.12 -4.30 8.96
C ASN A 413 12.09 -3.68 9.90
N VAL A 414 10.84 -4.16 9.86
CA VAL A 414 9.77 -3.72 10.79
C VAL A 414 10.21 -3.92 12.25
N GLU A 415 10.69 -5.12 12.61
CA GLU A 415 11.14 -5.40 13.99
C GLU A 415 12.34 -4.50 14.37
N ARG A 416 13.32 -4.34 13.47
CA ARG A 416 14.48 -3.48 13.70
C ARG A 416 14.07 -2.02 13.96
N LEU A 417 13.15 -1.50 13.15
CA LEU A 417 12.67 -0.12 13.27
C LEU A 417 11.87 0.08 14.56
N ARG A 418 11.06 -0.91 14.95
CA ARG A 418 10.37 -0.92 16.24
C ARG A 418 11.35 -0.86 17.41
N GLU A 419 12.35 -1.74 17.44
CA GLU A 419 13.37 -1.75 18.49
C GLU A 419 14.15 -0.43 18.55
N ALA A 420 14.49 0.16 17.39
CA ALA A 420 15.17 1.45 17.33
C ALA A 420 14.33 2.58 17.93
N ARG A 421 13.02 2.59 17.70
CA ARG A 421 12.09 3.57 18.28
C ARG A 421 11.90 3.38 19.78
N GLU A 422 11.78 2.15 20.25
CA GLU A 422 11.70 1.84 21.68
C GLU A 422 12.93 2.34 22.43
N LYS A 423 14.14 2.12 21.88
CA LYS A 423 15.40 2.64 22.44
C LYS A 423 15.43 4.16 22.49
N LYS A 424 14.99 4.85 21.42
CA LYS A 424 14.91 6.32 21.33
C LYS A 424 13.91 6.90 22.34
N SER A 425 12.83 6.18 22.62
CA SER A 425 11.82 6.56 23.63
C SER A 425 12.35 6.42 25.07
N GLN A 426 13.14 5.38 25.35
CA GLN A 426 13.75 5.16 26.67
C GLN A 426 14.91 6.10 27.01
N THR A 427 15.51 6.75 26.00
CA THR A 427 16.61 7.72 26.16
C THR A 427 16.14 9.17 26.25
N ARG A 428 14.85 9.43 26.05
CA ARG A 428 14.19 10.72 26.30
C ARG A 428 13.49 10.70 27.65
#